data_AF-A0A6M4ILQ2-F1
#
_entry.id   AF-A0A6M4ILQ2-F1
#
_cell.length_a   1.000
_cell.length_b   1.000
_cell.length_c   1.000
_cell.angle_alpha   90.00
_cell.angle_beta   90.00
_cell.angle_gamma   90.00
#
_symmetry.space_group_name_H-M   'P 1'
#
loop_
_entity.id
_entity.type
_entity.pdbx_description
1 polymer ?
#
loop_
_entity_poly.entity_id
_entity_poly.type
_entity_poly.pdbx_seq_one_letter_code
_entity_poly.pdbx_strand_id
1 'polypeptide(L)'
;MRRSRALFDIVSGFVYTQTLLACVELDLFAYLAGSARTVDEIADHTNLSRASTERLLNAAVSLRLLMKRRHGRYALGALGAPLVGNTGVLALIRHHRMAYQDLSDPVALLRQGADFRTELSRYWSYADAPRPQQIDDARVAAYSEIMADTLPPVAHDVLDAYDLSKHQCLLDVGGGEGVFLSLVGQRHPALQLRLFDLPAVAARAKTRLGQAGFANRVDCHGGNFHADALPVGADVISLVRVLLDHDDESVLRLLKRVKAALPSGGVLLIAEAMAGVRGAETVGDAYFSFYLMAMGKGRARRASELHQMLQAAGFRRSREVSTRFPIQTGLIVADA
;
A
#
# COMPACT_ATOMS: atom_id res chain seq x y z
N MET A 1 25.79 18.14 19.26
CA MET A 1 25.48 16.74 19.64
C MET A 1 24.17 16.22 19.04
N ARG A 2 22.98 16.79 19.33
CA ARG A 2 21.69 16.29 18.79
C ARG A 2 21.61 16.27 17.25
N ARG A 3 22.05 17.35 16.59
CA ARG A 3 22.09 17.44 15.11
C ARG A 3 23.08 16.43 14.48
N SER A 4 24.26 16.28 15.07
CA SER A 4 25.28 15.31 14.62
C SER A 4 24.78 13.86 14.72
N ARG A 5 24.04 13.52 15.78
CA ARG A 5 23.41 12.20 15.93
C ARG A 5 22.34 11.96 14.86
N ALA A 6 21.45 12.93 14.63
CA ALA A 6 20.43 12.81 13.60
C ALA A 6 21.04 12.64 12.19
N LEU A 7 22.13 13.35 11.88
CA LEU A 7 22.85 13.16 10.62
C LEU A 7 23.48 11.76 10.52
N PHE A 8 24.09 11.28 11.61
CA PHE A 8 24.68 9.94 11.63
C PHE A 8 23.61 8.84 11.47
N ASP A 9 22.42 9.03 12.04
CA ASP A 9 21.28 8.13 11.84
C ASP A 9 20.87 8.07 10.35
N ILE A 10 20.92 9.19 9.62
CA ILE A 10 20.67 9.22 8.16
C ILE A 10 21.78 8.47 7.42
N VAL A 11 23.05 8.77 7.71
CA VAL A 11 24.22 8.11 7.08
C VAL A 11 24.19 6.60 7.29
N SER A 12 23.75 6.15 8.47
CA SER A 12 23.68 4.73 8.84
C SER A 12 22.36 4.05 8.47
N GLY A 13 21.38 4.80 7.97
CA GLY A 13 20.01 4.33 7.79
C GLY A 13 19.89 3.09 6.91
N PHE A 14 20.75 2.97 5.90
CA PHE A 14 20.78 1.79 5.02
C PHE A 14 21.09 0.50 5.80
N VAL A 15 21.96 0.56 6.81
CA VAL A 15 22.29 -0.59 7.69
C VAL A 15 21.11 -0.90 8.60
N TYR A 16 20.38 0.11 9.07
CA TYR A 16 19.21 -0.09 9.92
C TYR A 16 18.09 -0.80 9.16
N THR A 17 17.86 -0.41 7.91
CA THR A 17 16.92 -1.08 6.99
C THR A 17 17.32 -2.55 6.78
N GLN A 18 18.61 -2.84 6.53
CA GLN A 18 19.08 -4.21 6.35
C GLN A 18 19.05 -5.03 7.65
N THR A 19 19.22 -4.40 8.82
CA THR A 19 19.06 -5.05 10.13
C THR A 19 17.60 -5.49 10.33
N LEU A 20 16.63 -4.62 10.01
CA LEU A 20 15.22 -4.96 10.05
C LEU A 20 14.89 -6.12 9.10
N LEU A 21 15.38 -6.05 7.85
CA LEU A 21 15.18 -7.12 6.86
C LEU A 21 15.76 -8.45 7.36
N ALA A 22 16.97 -8.46 7.91
CA ALA A 22 17.58 -9.67 8.47
C ALA A 22 16.72 -10.28 9.59
N CYS A 23 16.14 -9.47 10.48
CA CYS A 23 15.22 -9.96 11.51
C CYS A 23 13.95 -10.60 10.91
N VAL A 24 13.44 -10.08 9.79
CA VAL A 24 12.27 -10.62 9.09
C VAL A 24 12.59 -11.92 8.35
N GLU A 25 13.74 -11.99 7.66
CA GLU A 25 14.16 -13.18 6.91
C GLU A 25 14.51 -14.36 7.84
N LEU A 26 15.01 -14.06 9.03
CA LEU A 26 15.33 -15.06 10.06
C LEU A 26 14.14 -15.38 10.99
N ASP A 27 12.94 -14.90 10.66
CA ASP A 27 11.70 -15.09 11.42
C ASP A 27 11.80 -14.76 12.94
N LEU A 28 12.70 -13.84 13.30
CA LEU A 28 13.02 -13.56 14.70
C LEU A 28 11.83 -13.00 15.48
N PHE A 29 10.96 -12.24 14.82
CA PHE A 29 9.80 -11.65 15.50
C PHE A 29 8.78 -12.70 15.89
N ALA A 30 8.45 -13.64 15.01
CA ALA A 30 7.54 -14.73 15.32
C ALA A 30 8.14 -15.67 16.38
N TYR A 31 9.42 -16.00 16.25
CA TYR A 31 10.13 -16.85 17.21
C TYR A 31 10.15 -16.28 18.64
N LEU A 32 10.24 -14.94 18.78
CA LEU A 32 10.28 -14.23 20.07
C LEU A 32 8.90 -13.79 20.57
N ALA A 33 7.81 -14.08 19.87
CA ALA A 33 6.46 -13.64 20.23
C ALA A 33 5.98 -14.19 21.58
N GLY A 34 6.29 -15.45 21.88
CA GLY A 34 5.79 -16.13 23.08
C GLY A 34 6.68 -16.05 24.31
N SER A 35 7.99 -15.86 24.15
CA SER A 35 8.92 -15.89 25.30
C SER A 35 10.29 -15.28 24.98
N ALA A 36 10.98 -14.82 26.02
CA ALA A 36 12.34 -14.31 25.89
C ALA A 36 13.36 -15.45 25.75
N ARG A 37 14.28 -15.35 24.79
CA ARG A 37 15.25 -16.39 24.44
C ARG A 37 16.69 -15.96 24.72
N THR A 38 17.55 -16.91 25.03
CA THR A 38 19.00 -16.70 25.15
C THR A 38 19.64 -16.54 23.78
N VAL A 39 20.88 -16.05 23.74
CA VAL A 39 21.64 -15.95 22.49
C VAL A 39 21.82 -17.32 21.81
N ASP A 40 22.03 -18.38 22.60
CA ASP A 40 22.29 -19.72 22.06
C ASP A 40 21.02 -20.32 21.45
N GLU A 41 19.87 -20.20 22.12
CA GLU A 41 18.56 -20.59 21.55
C GLU A 41 18.26 -19.86 20.22
N ILE A 42 18.62 -18.58 20.13
CA ILE A 42 18.40 -17.78 18.91
C ILE A 42 19.41 -18.18 17.81
N ALA A 43 20.66 -18.46 18.17
CA ALA A 43 21.67 -18.90 17.22
C ALA A 43 21.27 -20.24 16.56
N ASP A 44 20.75 -21.17 17.36
CA ASP A 44 20.24 -22.46 16.88
C ASP A 44 19.05 -22.28 15.94
N HIS A 45 18.09 -21.42 16.28
CA HIS A 45 16.92 -21.14 15.43
C HIS A 45 17.30 -20.49 14.09
N THR A 46 18.25 -19.55 14.12
CA THR A 46 18.64 -18.76 12.94
C THR A 46 19.75 -19.39 12.11
N ASN A 47 20.34 -20.50 12.58
CA ASN A 47 21.52 -21.13 11.99
C ASN A 47 22.69 -20.14 11.80
N LEU A 48 22.86 -19.22 12.75
CA LEU A 48 23.96 -18.27 12.79
C LEU A 48 24.99 -18.67 13.84
N SER A 49 26.26 -18.30 13.62
CA SER A 49 27.24 -18.41 14.68
C SER A 49 26.84 -17.52 15.87
N ARG A 50 27.18 -17.95 17.09
CA ARG A 50 26.90 -17.18 18.31
C ARG A 50 27.35 -15.72 18.20
N ALA A 51 28.55 -15.46 17.66
CA ALA A 51 29.07 -14.11 17.48
C ALA A 51 28.25 -13.26 16.48
N SER A 52 27.79 -13.86 15.38
CA SER A 52 26.91 -13.19 14.42
C SER A 52 25.53 -12.90 15.02
N THR A 53 24.98 -13.85 15.78
CA THR A 53 23.74 -13.68 16.53
C THR A 53 23.85 -12.53 17.53
N GLU A 54 24.91 -12.47 18.34
CA GLU A 54 25.13 -11.36 19.27
C GLU A 54 25.19 -10.01 18.55
N ARG A 55 25.85 -9.94 17.39
CA ARG A 55 25.93 -8.72 16.60
C ARG A 55 24.55 -8.28 16.10
N LEU A 56 23.76 -9.19 15.53
CA LEU A 56 22.41 -8.91 15.06
C LEU A 56 21.49 -8.49 16.22
N LEU A 57 21.54 -9.20 17.35
CA LEU A 57 20.72 -8.91 18.52
C LEU A 57 21.07 -7.54 19.13
N ASN A 58 22.35 -7.20 19.24
CA ASN A 58 22.76 -5.88 19.72
C ASN A 58 22.28 -4.76 18.80
N ALA A 59 22.35 -4.96 17.47
CA ALA A 59 21.82 -3.99 16.49
C ALA A 59 20.29 -3.88 16.57
N ALA A 60 19.56 -5.00 16.63
CA ALA A 60 18.10 -5.00 16.75
C ALA A 60 17.63 -4.36 18.07
N VAL A 61 18.38 -4.54 19.17
CA VAL A 61 18.12 -3.86 20.45
C VAL A 61 18.36 -2.36 20.35
N SER A 62 19.44 -1.90 19.70
CA SER A 62 19.71 -0.47 19.55
C SER A 62 18.64 0.25 18.71
N LEU A 63 18.04 -0.47 17.76
CA LEU A 63 16.90 -0.02 16.95
C LEU A 63 15.53 -0.22 17.63
N ARG A 64 15.50 -0.76 18.85
CA ARG A 64 14.27 -1.08 19.61
C ARG A 64 13.34 -2.09 18.92
N LEU A 65 13.86 -2.83 17.94
CA LEU A 65 13.19 -3.99 17.36
C LEU A 65 13.11 -5.11 18.39
N LEU A 66 14.18 -5.30 19.16
CA LEU A 66 14.27 -6.20 20.29
C LEU A 66 14.60 -5.44 21.59
N MET A 67 14.57 -6.13 22.73
CA MET A 67 15.05 -5.62 24.00
C MET A 67 15.77 -6.71 24.82
N LYS A 68 16.75 -6.31 25.62
CA LYS A 68 17.40 -7.20 26.60
C LYS A 68 16.51 -7.38 27.84
N ARG A 69 16.45 -8.61 28.34
CA ARG A 69 15.79 -9.03 29.58
C ARG A 69 16.84 -9.52 30.58
N ARG A 70 16.41 -9.82 31.80
CA ARG A 70 17.27 -10.41 32.84
C ARG A 70 17.88 -11.73 32.35
N HIS A 71 19.01 -12.12 32.93
CA HIS A 71 19.71 -13.38 32.63
C HIS A 71 20.14 -13.52 31.16
N GLY A 72 20.51 -12.41 30.50
CA GLY A 72 21.06 -12.45 29.13
C GLY A 72 20.06 -12.88 28.05
N ARG A 73 18.75 -12.76 28.33
CA ARG A 73 17.68 -13.09 27.37
C ARG A 73 17.26 -11.89 26.53
N TYR A 74 16.66 -12.15 25.38
CA TYR A 74 16.15 -11.17 24.43
C TYR A 74 14.66 -11.40 24.21
N ALA A 75 13.89 -10.32 24.09
CA ALA A 75 12.46 -10.34 23.79
C ALA A 75 12.12 -9.27 22.75
N LEU A 76 10.87 -9.28 22.26
CA LEU A 76 10.38 -8.24 21.36
C LEU A 76 10.47 -6.85 21.99
N GLY A 77 10.99 -5.90 21.20
CA GLY A 77 11.03 -4.48 21.52
C GLY A 77 9.76 -3.76 21.08
N ALA A 78 9.68 -2.47 21.40
CA ALA A 78 8.50 -1.64 21.09
C ALA A 78 8.20 -1.53 19.59
N LEU A 79 9.22 -1.63 18.72
CA LEU A 79 9.04 -1.57 17.27
C LEU A 79 8.95 -2.95 16.61
N GLY A 80 9.45 -4.01 17.25
CA GLY A 80 9.35 -5.38 16.72
C GLY A 80 8.05 -6.07 17.09
N ALA A 81 7.46 -5.77 18.25
CA ALA A 81 6.22 -6.40 18.69
C ALA A 81 5.03 -6.19 17.72
N PRO A 82 4.80 -4.98 17.15
CA PRO A 82 3.72 -4.78 16.17
C PRO A 82 3.89 -5.51 14.84
N LEU A 83 5.08 -6.08 14.57
CA LEU A 83 5.35 -6.84 13.35
C LEU A 83 4.88 -8.29 13.44
N VAL A 84 4.66 -8.82 14.66
CA VAL A 84 4.19 -10.19 14.86
C VAL A 84 2.78 -10.34 14.28
N GLY A 85 2.62 -11.27 13.34
CA GLY A 85 1.34 -11.54 12.67
C GLY A 85 0.90 -10.45 11.68
N ASN A 86 1.68 -9.38 11.51
CA ASN A 86 1.39 -8.32 10.54
C ASN A 86 1.99 -8.67 9.17
N THR A 87 1.34 -9.58 8.46
CA THR A 87 1.80 -10.09 7.15
C THR A 87 2.01 -8.96 6.14
N GLY A 88 1.16 -7.93 6.15
CA GLY A 88 1.28 -6.74 5.32
C GLY A 88 2.59 -5.99 5.48
N VAL A 89 2.96 -5.64 6.71
CA VAL A 89 4.21 -4.92 6.97
C VAL A 89 5.42 -5.82 6.70
N LEU A 90 5.34 -7.12 7.02
CA LEU A 90 6.42 -8.06 6.72
C LEU A 90 6.65 -8.23 5.21
N ALA A 91 5.57 -8.37 4.42
CA ALA A 91 5.62 -8.42 2.96
C ALA A 91 6.22 -7.12 2.38
N LEU A 92 5.80 -5.98 2.92
CA LEU A 92 6.35 -4.69 2.55
C LEU A 92 7.86 -4.61 2.85
N ILE A 93 8.33 -5.04 4.02
CA ILE A 93 9.76 -5.06 4.36
C ILE A 93 10.56 -5.92 3.36
N ARG A 94 10.04 -7.10 2.98
CA ARG A 94 10.68 -7.95 1.97
C ARG A 94 10.72 -7.29 0.59
N HIS A 95 9.63 -6.62 0.21
CA HIS A 95 9.52 -5.90 -1.07
C HIS A 95 10.57 -4.80 -1.21
N HIS A 96 10.93 -4.12 -0.11
CA HIS A 96 11.94 -3.07 -0.11
C HIS A 96 13.32 -3.52 -0.60
N ARG A 97 13.60 -4.83 -0.73
CA ARG A 97 14.83 -5.31 -1.37
C ARG A 97 14.99 -4.78 -2.80
N MET A 98 13.90 -4.72 -3.58
CA MET A 98 13.93 -4.16 -4.95
C MET A 98 14.18 -2.65 -4.91
N ALA A 99 13.40 -1.92 -4.10
CA ALA A 99 13.57 -0.47 -3.91
C ALA A 99 14.99 -0.12 -3.46
N TYR A 100 15.57 -0.92 -2.57
CA TYR A 100 16.93 -0.73 -2.07
C TYR A 100 17.98 -0.89 -3.19
N GLN A 101 17.79 -1.83 -4.12
CA GLN A 101 18.66 -2.01 -5.28
C GLN A 101 18.53 -0.84 -6.26
N ASP A 102 17.30 -0.40 -6.52
CA ASP A 102 17.01 0.73 -7.43
C ASP A 102 17.61 2.04 -6.93
N LEU A 103 17.67 2.23 -5.60
CA LEU A 103 18.25 3.40 -4.96
C LEU A 103 19.77 3.33 -4.80
N SER A 104 20.45 2.32 -5.35
CA SER A 104 21.91 2.21 -5.30
C SER A 104 22.64 3.29 -6.12
N ASP A 105 21.98 3.83 -7.17
CA ASP A 105 22.44 5.02 -7.90
C ASP A 105 21.32 6.09 -7.94
N PRO A 106 21.12 6.83 -6.83
CA PRO A 106 20.01 7.79 -6.72
C PRO A 106 20.19 8.99 -7.66
N VAL A 107 21.42 9.30 -8.09
CA VAL A 107 21.69 10.41 -9.01
C VAL A 107 21.30 10.04 -10.43
N ALA A 108 21.57 8.80 -10.86
CA ALA A 108 21.08 8.31 -12.15
C ALA A 108 19.56 8.27 -12.20
N LEU A 109 18.91 7.78 -11.13
CA LEU A 109 17.45 7.80 -10.99
C LEU A 109 16.88 9.22 -11.15
N LEU A 110 17.46 10.21 -10.46
CA LEU A 110 17.02 11.61 -10.57
C LEU A 110 17.25 12.23 -11.94
N ARG A 111 18.35 11.90 -12.62
CA ARG A 111 18.69 12.45 -13.95
C ARG A 111 17.81 11.88 -15.06
N GLN A 112 17.47 10.60 -14.97
CA GLN A 112 16.73 9.88 -16.00
C GLN A 112 15.22 9.84 -15.71
N GLY A 113 14.80 10.03 -14.46
CA GLY A 113 13.39 10.01 -14.08
C GLY A 113 12.70 8.72 -14.52
N ALA A 114 11.58 8.85 -15.24
CA ALA A 114 10.80 7.72 -15.74
C ALA A 114 11.54 6.83 -16.75
N ASP A 115 12.61 7.31 -17.37
CA ASP A 115 13.41 6.52 -18.31
C ASP A 115 14.41 5.57 -17.60
N PHE A 116 14.60 5.72 -16.28
CA PHE A 116 15.48 4.86 -15.49
C PHE A 116 14.84 3.49 -15.28
N ARG A 117 15.44 2.45 -15.87
CA ARG A 117 14.96 1.07 -15.74
C ARG A 117 15.33 0.48 -14.38
N THR A 118 14.38 0.49 -13.48
CA THR A 118 14.43 -0.12 -12.15
C THR A 118 13.83 -1.53 -12.11
N GLU A 119 14.14 -2.29 -11.06
CA GLU A 119 13.46 -3.54 -10.74
C GLU A 119 12.00 -3.29 -10.36
N LEU A 120 11.72 -2.20 -9.62
CA LEU A 120 10.36 -1.79 -9.33
C LEU A 120 9.56 -1.51 -10.60
N SER A 121 10.02 -0.66 -11.53
CA SER A 121 9.28 -0.37 -12.77
C SER A 121 8.93 -1.64 -13.57
N ARG A 122 9.84 -2.61 -13.62
CA ARG A 122 9.59 -3.92 -14.24
C ARG A 122 8.53 -4.70 -13.48
N TYR A 123 8.58 -4.70 -12.16
CA TYR A 123 7.59 -5.37 -11.32
C TYR A 123 6.18 -4.76 -11.48
N TRP A 124 6.09 -3.44 -11.63
CA TRP A 124 4.84 -2.67 -11.74
C TRP A 124 4.32 -2.47 -13.18
N SER A 125 5.00 -3.00 -14.21
CA SER A 125 4.66 -2.76 -15.63
C SER A 125 3.38 -3.44 -16.13
N TYR A 126 2.55 -4.01 -15.25
CA TYR A 126 1.32 -4.73 -15.61
C TYR A 126 0.34 -3.85 -16.43
N ALA A 127 0.27 -2.55 -16.11
CA ALA A 127 -0.66 -1.62 -16.75
C ALA A 127 -0.22 -1.14 -18.16
N ASP A 128 1.02 -1.43 -18.61
CA ASP A 128 1.54 -0.97 -19.91
C ASP A 128 1.43 -1.97 -21.04
N ALA A 129 0.99 -3.20 -20.76
CA ALA A 129 0.93 -4.21 -21.82
C ALA A 129 -0.04 -3.71 -22.91
N PRO A 130 0.42 -3.51 -24.16
CA PRO A 130 -0.44 -3.10 -25.27
C PRO A 130 -1.59 -4.10 -25.52
N ARG A 131 -1.49 -5.30 -24.92
CA ARG A 131 -2.52 -6.32 -24.84
C ARG A 131 -2.60 -6.83 -23.40
N PRO A 132 -3.65 -6.48 -22.64
CA PRO A 132 -3.91 -7.01 -21.29
C PRO A 132 -3.97 -8.54 -21.20
N GLN A 133 -4.17 -9.21 -22.35
CA GLN A 133 -4.30 -10.66 -22.50
C GLN A 133 -2.96 -11.43 -22.54
N GLN A 134 -1.82 -10.75 -22.57
CA GLN A 134 -0.49 -11.38 -22.68
C GLN A 134 0.37 -11.18 -21.43
N ILE A 135 -0.23 -10.80 -20.31
CA ILE A 135 0.51 -10.54 -19.10
C ILE A 135 0.75 -11.86 -18.36
N ASP A 136 2.00 -12.14 -18.02
CA ASP A 136 2.42 -13.35 -17.33
C ASP A 136 1.68 -13.48 -15.98
N ASP A 137 0.87 -14.53 -15.86
CA ASP A 137 0.03 -14.86 -14.70
C ASP A 137 0.82 -14.88 -13.39
N ALA A 138 2.10 -15.25 -13.42
CA ALA A 138 2.96 -15.27 -12.25
C ALA A 138 3.32 -13.86 -11.76
N ARG A 139 3.52 -12.90 -12.68
CA ARG A 139 3.81 -11.50 -12.35
C ARG A 139 2.57 -10.78 -11.82
N VAL A 140 1.39 -11.10 -12.38
CA VAL A 140 0.10 -10.64 -11.84
C VAL A 140 -0.10 -11.13 -10.42
N ALA A 141 0.13 -12.43 -10.18
CA ALA A 141 -0.06 -13.04 -8.86
C ALA A 141 0.85 -12.39 -7.80
N ALA A 142 2.15 -12.26 -8.09
CA ALA A 142 3.09 -11.67 -7.14
C ALA A 142 2.73 -10.21 -6.79
N TYR A 143 2.33 -9.41 -7.79
CA TYR A 143 1.84 -8.03 -7.59
C TYR A 143 0.59 -8.02 -6.70
N SER A 144 -0.40 -8.83 -7.06
CA SER A 144 -1.69 -8.88 -6.37
C SER A 144 -1.51 -9.28 -4.91
N GLU A 145 -0.57 -10.16 -4.59
CA GLU A 145 -0.27 -10.59 -3.23
C GLU A 145 0.22 -9.45 -2.35
N ILE A 146 1.19 -8.65 -2.80
CA ILE A 146 1.72 -7.53 -2.00
C ILE A 146 0.66 -6.44 -1.81
N MET A 147 -0.12 -6.14 -2.85
CA MET A 147 -1.24 -5.22 -2.71
C MET A 147 -2.30 -5.77 -1.77
N ALA A 148 -2.67 -7.04 -1.89
CA ALA A 148 -3.62 -7.70 -1.00
C ALA A 148 -3.17 -7.69 0.46
N ASP A 149 -1.87 -7.82 0.72
CA ASP A 149 -1.31 -7.84 2.08
C ASP A 149 -1.16 -6.43 2.67
N THR A 150 -0.93 -5.41 1.85
CA THR A 150 -0.69 -4.03 2.33
C THR A 150 -1.93 -3.14 2.33
N LEU A 151 -3.02 -3.55 1.68
CA LEU A 151 -4.29 -2.82 1.62
C LEU A 151 -5.12 -2.83 2.91
N PRO A 152 -5.14 -3.89 3.76
CA PRO A 152 -6.03 -3.94 4.92
C PRO A 152 -5.90 -2.76 5.90
N PRO A 153 -4.70 -2.25 6.26
CA PRO A 153 -4.60 -1.05 7.09
C PRO A 153 -5.24 0.19 6.44
N VAL A 154 -5.08 0.37 5.13
CA VAL A 154 -5.70 1.47 4.36
C VAL A 154 -7.22 1.31 4.38
N ALA A 155 -7.70 0.10 4.10
CA ALA A 155 -9.12 -0.23 4.09
C ALA A 155 -9.79 0.04 5.44
N HIS A 156 -9.17 -0.39 6.54
CA HIS A 156 -9.68 -0.14 7.89
C HIS A 156 -9.74 1.36 8.21
N ASP A 157 -8.70 2.12 7.86
CA ASP A 157 -8.70 3.58 8.05
C ASP A 157 -9.82 4.27 7.27
N VAL A 158 -10.10 3.85 6.04
CA VAL A 158 -11.22 4.36 5.25
C VAL A 158 -12.57 4.01 5.90
N LEU A 159 -12.74 2.74 6.31
CA LEU A 159 -13.97 2.24 6.93
C LEU A 159 -14.26 2.84 8.31
N ASP A 160 -13.21 3.26 9.03
CA ASP A 160 -13.35 3.98 10.30
C ASP A 160 -13.65 5.47 10.08
N ALA A 161 -13.17 6.06 8.99
CA ALA A 161 -13.31 7.47 8.69
C ALA A 161 -14.62 7.81 7.93
N TYR A 162 -15.17 6.88 7.15
CA TYR A 162 -16.36 7.11 6.33
C TYR A 162 -17.39 5.99 6.47
N ASP A 163 -18.59 6.37 6.91
CA ASP A 163 -19.70 5.43 7.05
C ASP A 163 -20.36 5.12 5.70
N LEU A 164 -20.23 3.86 5.27
CA LEU A 164 -20.84 3.33 4.07
C LEU A 164 -22.29 2.85 4.28
N SER A 165 -22.82 2.84 5.51
CA SER A 165 -24.16 2.32 5.81
C SER A 165 -25.31 3.05 5.10
N LYS A 166 -25.08 4.30 4.69
CA LYS A 166 -26.04 5.13 3.97
C LYS A 166 -26.12 4.85 2.46
N HIS A 167 -25.21 4.02 1.94
CA HIS A 167 -25.15 3.69 0.51
C HIS A 167 -25.76 2.32 0.23
N GLN A 168 -26.20 2.11 -1.01
CA GLN A 168 -26.82 0.88 -1.46
C GLN A 168 -25.85 0.02 -2.28
N CYS A 169 -24.96 0.64 -3.05
CA CYS A 169 -24.09 -0.05 -3.99
C CYS A 169 -22.75 0.66 -4.14
N LEU A 170 -21.68 -0.03 -3.74
CA LEU A 170 -20.31 0.43 -3.92
C LEU A 170 -19.69 -0.18 -5.18
N LEU A 171 -19.13 0.66 -6.04
CA LEU A 171 -18.23 0.26 -7.12
C LEU A 171 -16.79 0.63 -6.79
N ASP A 172 -15.92 -0.36 -6.65
CA ASP A 172 -14.48 -0.17 -6.49
C ASP A 172 -13.77 -0.27 -7.85
N VAL A 173 -13.23 0.84 -8.33
CA VAL A 173 -12.57 0.94 -9.64
C VAL A 173 -11.07 0.81 -9.43
N GLY A 174 -10.40 -0.09 -10.14
CA GLY A 174 -9.02 -0.48 -9.85
C GLY A 174 -8.91 -1.26 -8.53
N GLY A 175 -9.95 -2.02 -8.18
CA GLY A 175 -10.07 -2.70 -6.88
C GLY A 175 -9.15 -3.91 -6.69
N GLY A 176 -8.32 -4.25 -7.67
CA GLY A 176 -7.41 -5.38 -7.64
C GLY A 176 -8.17 -6.70 -7.45
N GLU A 177 -7.64 -7.59 -6.61
CA GLU A 177 -8.33 -8.85 -6.27
C GLU A 177 -9.48 -8.69 -5.25
N GLY A 178 -9.94 -7.46 -4.99
CA GLY A 178 -11.13 -7.21 -4.18
C GLY A 178 -10.91 -7.27 -2.67
N VAL A 179 -9.68 -7.04 -2.19
CA VAL A 179 -9.41 -7.03 -0.73
C VAL A 179 -10.18 -5.92 -0.02
N PHE A 180 -10.24 -4.72 -0.59
CA PHE A 180 -11.02 -3.62 -0.02
C PHE A 180 -12.50 -3.99 0.05
N LEU A 181 -13.08 -4.49 -1.05
CA LEU A 181 -14.48 -4.93 -1.09
C LEU A 181 -14.79 -6.07 -0.12
N SER A 182 -13.87 -7.01 0.10
CA SER A 182 -14.05 -8.08 1.09
C SER A 182 -14.23 -7.49 2.49
N LEU A 183 -13.36 -6.54 2.89
CA LEU A 183 -13.43 -5.88 4.20
C LEU A 183 -14.68 -4.99 4.33
N VAL A 184 -15.04 -4.27 3.27
CA VAL A 184 -16.30 -3.51 3.19
C VAL A 184 -17.49 -4.44 3.39
N GLY A 185 -17.53 -5.56 2.65
CA GLY A 185 -18.61 -6.54 2.69
C GLY A 185 -18.79 -7.18 4.07
N GLN A 186 -17.71 -7.42 4.80
CA GLN A 186 -17.75 -7.91 6.18
C GLN A 186 -18.40 -6.88 7.13
N ARG A 187 -18.04 -5.60 7.00
CA ARG A 187 -18.54 -4.52 7.88
C ARG A 187 -19.94 -4.03 7.50
N HIS A 188 -20.31 -4.13 6.22
CA HIS A 188 -21.60 -3.67 5.68
C HIS A 188 -22.32 -4.83 4.95
N PRO A 189 -23.03 -5.71 5.68
CA PRO A 189 -23.70 -6.89 5.10
C PRO A 189 -24.83 -6.59 4.10
N ALA A 190 -25.41 -5.40 4.17
CA ALA A 190 -26.50 -4.98 3.28
C ALA A 190 -26.01 -4.32 1.97
N LEU A 191 -24.74 -3.90 1.91
CA LEU A 191 -24.19 -3.17 0.77
C LEU A 191 -23.97 -4.12 -0.42
N GLN A 192 -24.44 -3.73 -1.60
CA GLN A 192 -24.10 -4.40 -2.86
C GLN A 192 -22.70 -3.98 -3.29
N LEU A 193 -21.92 -4.93 -3.78
CA LEU A 193 -20.52 -4.71 -4.12
C LEU A 193 -20.31 -4.89 -5.62
N ARG A 194 -19.55 -3.99 -6.21
CA ARG A 194 -19.10 -4.11 -7.61
C ARG A 194 -17.62 -3.81 -7.68
N LEU A 195 -16.92 -4.59 -8.50
CA LEU A 195 -15.51 -4.40 -8.77
C LEU A 195 -15.33 -4.11 -10.26
N PHE A 196 -14.48 -3.16 -10.61
CA PHE A 196 -14.03 -2.95 -11.96
C PHE A 196 -12.51 -2.96 -12.00
N ASP A 197 -11.94 -3.86 -12.79
CA ASP A 197 -10.48 -3.96 -13.00
C ASP A 197 -10.19 -4.60 -14.37
N LEU A 198 -8.93 -4.76 -14.74
CA LEU A 198 -8.54 -5.44 -15.97
C LEU A 198 -9.13 -6.87 -15.98
N PRO A 199 -9.51 -7.41 -17.17
CA PRO A 199 -10.28 -8.65 -17.24
C PRO A 199 -9.68 -9.84 -16.47
N ALA A 200 -8.37 -10.02 -16.51
CA ALA A 200 -7.68 -11.08 -15.76
C ALA A 200 -7.74 -10.87 -14.24
N VAL A 201 -7.62 -9.63 -13.78
CA VAL A 201 -7.69 -9.26 -12.36
C VAL A 201 -9.13 -9.39 -11.84
N ALA A 202 -10.12 -8.88 -12.58
CA ALA A 202 -11.52 -9.00 -12.23
C ALA A 202 -11.98 -10.47 -12.12
N ALA A 203 -11.46 -11.36 -12.98
CA ALA A 203 -11.72 -12.80 -12.88
C ALA A 203 -11.14 -13.41 -11.58
N ARG A 204 -9.93 -13.04 -11.20
CA ARG A 204 -9.31 -13.46 -9.92
C ARG A 204 -10.08 -12.91 -8.72
N ALA A 205 -10.46 -11.63 -8.77
CA ALA A 205 -11.28 -10.99 -7.75
C ALA A 205 -12.62 -11.73 -7.55
N LYS A 206 -13.29 -12.11 -8.65
CA LYS A 206 -14.54 -12.88 -8.60
C LYS A 206 -14.37 -14.20 -7.84
N THR A 207 -13.30 -14.94 -8.13
CA THR A 207 -12.98 -16.19 -7.44
C THR A 207 -12.72 -15.96 -5.94
N ARG A 208 -11.87 -14.99 -5.61
CA ARG A 208 -11.50 -14.68 -4.21
C ARG A 208 -12.69 -14.20 -3.38
N LEU A 209 -13.48 -13.27 -3.92
CA LEU A 209 -14.67 -12.74 -3.27
C LEU A 209 -15.77 -13.81 -3.13
N GLY A 210 -15.89 -14.70 -4.12
CA GLY A 210 -16.77 -15.87 -4.04
C GLY A 210 -16.38 -16.81 -2.90
N GLN A 211 -15.09 -17.15 -2.78
CA GLN A 211 -14.55 -17.96 -1.68
C GLN A 211 -14.71 -17.29 -0.30
N ALA A 212 -14.69 -15.95 -0.26
CA ALA A 212 -14.94 -15.17 0.95
C ALA A 212 -16.44 -15.02 1.30
N GLY A 213 -17.35 -15.66 0.55
CA GLY A 213 -18.78 -15.69 0.86
C GLY A 213 -19.61 -14.55 0.25
N PHE A 214 -19.06 -13.78 -0.69
CA PHE A 214 -19.77 -12.64 -1.30
C PHE A 214 -20.46 -12.95 -2.63
N ALA A 215 -20.42 -14.20 -3.11
CA ALA A 215 -20.90 -14.59 -4.45
C ALA A 215 -22.31 -14.10 -4.80
N ASN A 216 -23.21 -13.97 -3.82
CA ASN A 216 -24.61 -13.59 -4.04
C ASN A 216 -24.84 -12.07 -4.14
N ARG A 217 -23.83 -11.24 -3.88
CA ARG A 217 -23.97 -9.76 -3.80
C ARG A 217 -22.76 -8.99 -4.32
N VAL A 218 -21.89 -9.68 -5.06
CA VAL A 218 -20.74 -9.06 -5.72
C VAL A 218 -20.78 -9.29 -7.21
N ASP A 219 -20.63 -8.22 -7.98
CA ASP A 219 -20.43 -8.28 -9.42
C ASP A 219 -19.01 -7.81 -9.77
N CYS A 220 -18.34 -8.50 -10.70
CA CYS A 220 -16.97 -8.21 -11.07
C CYS A 220 -16.90 -7.98 -12.57
N HIS A 221 -16.58 -6.75 -12.96
CA HIS A 221 -16.55 -6.26 -14.33
C HIS A 221 -15.10 -6.14 -14.81
N GLY A 222 -14.79 -6.83 -15.91
CA GLY A 222 -13.49 -6.72 -16.58
C GLY A 222 -13.49 -5.59 -17.60
N GLY A 223 -12.51 -4.69 -17.54
CA GLY A 223 -12.33 -3.62 -18.52
C GLY A 223 -11.12 -2.73 -18.23
N ASN A 224 -10.83 -1.81 -19.14
CA ASN A 224 -9.79 -0.79 -19.00
C ASN A 224 -10.45 0.57 -18.77
N PHE A 225 -10.32 1.13 -17.57
CA PHE A 225 -10.98 2.41 -17.22
C PHE A 225 -10.46 3.61 -18.02
N HIS A 226 -9.35 3.49 -18.75
CA HIS A 226 -8.90 4.53 -19.68
C HIS A 226 -9.77 4.57 -20.95
N ALA A 227 -10.24 3.41 -21.41
CA ALA A 227 -10.96 3.26 -22.68
C ALA A 227 -12.46 3.02 -22.47
N ASP A 228 -12.81 2.13 -21.56
CA ASP A 228 -14.14 1.58 -21.39
C ASP A 228 -15.01 2.45 -20.48
N ALA A 229 -16.34 2.32 -20.64
CA ALA A 229 -17.30 2.92 -19.72
C ALA A 229 -17.31 2.15 -18.39
N LEU A 230 -17.45 2.88 -17.28
CA LEU A 230 -17.62 2.26 -15.97
C LEU A 230 -19.07 1.77 -15.79
N PRO A 231 -19.29 0.66 -15.03
CA PRO A 231 -20.62 0.19 -14.68
C PRO A 231 -21.44 1.27 -13.96
N VAL A 232 -22.70 1.45 -14.37
CA VAL A 232 -23.64 2.41 -13.75
C VAL A 232 -24.49 1.75 -12.67
N GLY A 233 -25.03 2.54 -11.74
CA GLY A 233 -25.95 2.07 -10.69
C GLY A 233 -25.33 1.90 -9.30
N ALA A 234 -24.07 2.29 -9.12
CA ALA A 234 -23.47 2.51 -7.82
C ALA A 234 -23.74 3.94 -7.33
N ASP A 235 -24.10 4.11 -6.06
CA ASP A 235 -24.26 5.43 -5.42
C ASP A 235 -22.98 5.89 -4.71
N VAL A 236 -22.00 4.99 -4.55
CA VAL A 236 -20.65 5.32 -4.14
C VAL A 236 -19.61 4.62 -5.03
N ILE A 237 -18.59 5.36 -5.46
CA ILE A 237 -17.42 4.83 -6.16
C ILE A 237 -16.17 5.04 -5.31
N SER A 238 -15.31 4.03 -5.20
CA SER A 238 -13.99 4.16 -4.57
C SER A 238 -12.86 4.08 -5.59
N LEU A 239 -11.81 4.86 -5.32
CA LEU A 239 -10.49 4.83 -5.93
C LEU A 239 -9.47 4.69 -4.81
N VAL A 240 -9.19 3.44 -4.42
CA VAL A 240 -8.25 3.14 -3.33
C VAL A 240 -6.89 2.82 -3.91
N ARG A 241 -5.90 3.69 -3.68
CA ARG A 241 -4.54 3.59 -4.22
C ARG A 241 -4.46 3.50 -5.75
N VAL A 242 -5.36 4.19 -6.45
CA VAL A 242 -5.41 4.18 -7.92
C VAL A 242 -4.71 5.38 -8.52
N LEU A 243 -5.04 6.60 -8.10
CA LEU A 243 -4.61 7.81 -8.81
C LEU A 243 -3.10 8.02 -8.72
N LEU A 244 -2.48 7.60 -7.62
CA LEU A 244 -1.05 7.68 -7.39
C LEU A 244 -0.20 6.94 -8.43
N ASP A 245 -0.75 5.97 -9.16
CA ASP A 245 -0.05 5.18 -10.19
C ASP A 245 -0.11 5.82 -11.60
N HIS A 246 -0.91 6.88 -11.77
CA HIS A 246 -1.20 7.47 -13.07
C HIS A 246 -0.72 8.91 -13.20
N ASP A 247 -0.45 9.34 -14.43
CA ASP A 247 -0.19 10.74 -14.78
C ASP A 247 -1.45 11.62 -14.65
N ASP A 248 -1.26 12.93 -14.63
CA ASP A 248 -2.35 13.90 -14.37
C ASP A 248 -3.44 13.87 -15.45
N GLU A 249 -3.10 13.61 -16.71
CA GLU A 249 -4.07 13.55 -17.80
C GLU A 249 -4.96 12.30 -17.67
N SER A 250 -4.33 11.17 -17.38
CA SER A 250 -4.98 9.90 -17.09
C SER A 250 -5.92 9.99 -15.88
N VAL A 251 -5.47 10.62 -14.79
CA VAL A 251 -6.30 10.85 -13.61
C VAL A 251 -7.50 11.74 -13.95
N LEU A 252 -7.31 12.85 -14.67
CA LEU A 252 -8.43 13.73 -15.02
C LEU A 252 -9.47 13.00 -15.91
N ARG A 253 -9.02 12.19 -16.87
CA ARG A 253 -9.92 11.34 -17.68
C ARG A 253 -10.70 10.35 -16.82
N LEU A 254 -10.03 9.67 -15.89
CA LEU A 254 -10.67 8.72 -14.99
C LEU A 254 -11.73 9.41 -14.11
N LEU A 255 -11.39 10.55 -13.50
CA LEU A 255 -12.32 11.33 -12.67
C LEU A 255 -13.58 11.75 -13.45
N LYS A 256 -13.43 12.16 -14.73
CA LYS A 256 -14.58 12.47 -15.60
C LYS A 256 -15.48 11.26 -15.85
N ARG A 257 -14.89 10.07 -16.06
CA ARG A 257 -15.64 8.82 -16.24
C ARG A 257 -16.37 8.41 -14.97
N VAL A 258 -15.71 8.51 -13.81
CA VAL A 258 -16.33 8.29 -12.49
C VAL A 258 -17.51 9.24 -12.28
N LYS A 259 -17.33 10.53 -12.59
CA LYS A 259 -18.39 11.53 -12.50
C LYS A 259 -19.61 11.19 -13.37
N ALA A 260 -19.38 10.65 -14.56
CA ALA A 260 -20.43 10.24 -15.49
C ALA A 260 -21.16 8.96 -15.06
N ALA A 261 -20.49 8.06 -14.34
CA ALA A 261 -21.07 6.81 -13.84
C ALA A 261 -21.90 6.99 -12.55
N LEU A 262 -21.60 8.03 -11.76
CA LEU A 262 -22.33 8.35 -10.54
C LEU A 262 -23.70 9.00 -10.83
N PRO A 263 -24.77 8.61 -10.12
CA PRO A 263 -26.03 9.32 -10.14
C PRO A 263 -25.91 10.69 -9.44
N SER A 264 -26.94 11.53 -9.59
CA SER A 264 -27.03 12.76 -8.79
C SER A 264 -27.10 12.42 -7.30
N GLY A 265 -26.25 13.06 -6.48
CA GLY A 265 -26.12 12.74 -5.06
C GLY A 265 -25.18 11.55 -4.76
N GLY A 266 -24.63 10.92 -5.80
CA GLY A 266 -23.59 9.90 -5.64
C GLY A 266 -22.27 10.48 -5.13
N VAL A 267 -21.44 9.60 -4.55
CA VAL A 267 -20.20 9.99 -3.88
C VAL A 267 -18.99 9.27 -4.48
N LEU A 268 -17.88 9.99 -4.62
CA LEU A 268 -16.56 9.42 -4.87
C LEU A 268 -15.71 9.45 -3.60
N LEU A 269 -15.08 8.33 -3.28
CA LEU A 269 -14.05 8.18 -2.25
C LEU A 269 -12.68 8.02 -2.93
N ILE A 270 -11.73 8.90 -2.63
CA ILE A 270 -10.32 8.74 -3.02
C ILE A 270 -9.52 8.47 -1.76
N ALA A 271 -8.85 7.33 -1.71
CA ALA A 271 -8.07 6.91 -0.55
C ALA A 271 -6.66 6.48 -0.95
N GLU A 272 -5.66 7.30 -0.65
CA GLU A 272 -4.26 7.05 -1.01
C GLU A 272 -3.28 7.91 -0.20
N ALA A 273 -1.99 7.58 -0.24
CA ALA A 273 -0.96 8.43 0.33
C ALA A 273 -0.87 9.74 -0.47
N MET A 274 -1.06 10.87 0.22
CA MET A 274 -1.01 12.21 -0.37
C MET A 274 0.31 12.92 -0.05
N ALA A 275 0.74 13.80 -0.94
CA ALA A 275 1.91 14.64 -0.71
C ALA A 275 1.58 15.81 0.24
N GLY A 276 2.59 16.31 0.95
CA GLY A 276 2.45 17.51 1.79
C GLY A 276 1.62 17.33 3.06
N VAL A 277 1.44 16.09 3.54
CA VAL A 277 0.80 15.82 4.83
C VAL A 277 1.66 16.38 5.96
N ARG A 278 1.09 17.31 6.74
CA ARG A 278 1.79 18.00 7.81
C ARG A 278 2.25 17.02 8.90
N GLY A 279 3.51 17.11 9.31
CA GLY A 279 4.12 16.23 10.31
C GLY A 279 4.53 14.85 9.77
N ALA A 280 4.42 14.64 8.47
CA ALA A 280 4.73 13.42 7.75
C ALA A 280 5.70 13.64 6.58
N GLU A 281 6.35 14.80 6.54
CA GLU A 281 7.16 15.29 5.42
C GLU A 281 8.28 14.30 5.06
N THR A 282 8.95 13.69 6.04
CA THR A 282 10.00 12.70 5.78
C THR A 282 9.49 11.48 5.02
N VAL A 283 8.28 10.99 5.34
CA VAL A 283 7.74 9.79 4.67
C VAL A 283 7.15 10.16 3.31
N GLY A 284 6.47 11.30 3.19
CA GLY A 284 5.94 11.78 1.91
C GLY A 284 7.04 12.17 0.93
N ASP A 285 7.93 13.08 1.35
CA ASP A 285 8.87 13.76 0.47
C ASP A 285 10.20 13.03 0.30
N ALA A 286 10.63 12.18 1.25
CA ALA A 286 11.88 11.41 1.11
C ALA A 286 11.65 9.93 0.77
N TYR A 287 10.61 9.29 1.33
CA TYR A 287 10.33 7.88 1.05
C TYR A 287 9.41 7.70 -0.17
N PHE A 288 8.16 8.16 -0.12
CA PHE A 288 7.19 7.93 -1.19
C PHE A 288 7.61 8.57 -2.52
N SER A 289 8.22 9.75 -2.50
CA SER A 289 8.71 10.42 -3.72
C SER A 289 9.72 9.58 -4.50
N PHE A 290 10.74 9.03 -3.82
CA PHE A 290 11.77 8.18 -4.42
C PHE A 290 11.23 6.80 -4.76
N TYR A 291 10.35 6.24 -3.93
CA TYR A 291 9.71 4.96 -4.19
C TYR A 291 8.86 5.01 -5.47
N LEU A 292 8.01 6.03 -5.63
CA LEU A 292 7.19 6.23 -6.82
C LEU A 292 8.04 6.56 -8.06
N MET A 293 9.10 7.36 -7.89
CA MET A 293 10.06 7.58 -8.98
C MET A 293 10.72 6.28 -9.43
N ALA A 294 11.12 5.42 -8.48
CA ALA A 294 11.66 4.10 -8.78
C ALA A 294 10.60 3.15 -9.38
N MET A 295 9.31 3.31 -9.10
CA MET A 295 8.26 2.62 -9.86
C MET A 295 8.17 3.09 -11.33
N GLY A 296 8.76 4.24 -11.66
CA GLY A 296 8.78 4.80 -13.01
C GLY A 296 7.46 5.45 -13.44
N LYS A 297 6.47 5.52 -12.54
CA LYS A 297 5.12 5.97 -12.86
C LYS A 297 4.42 6.64 -11.69
N GLY A 298 3.48 7.50 -12.06
CA GLY A 298 2.59 8.13 -11.10
C GLY A 298 3.30 9.14 -10.20
N ARG A 299 2.54 9.73 -9.27
CA ARG A 299 3.06 10.63 -8.24
C ARG A 299 2.05 10.78 -7.11
N ALA A 300 2.56 10.97 -5.89
CA ALA A 300 1.72 11.42 -4.78
C ALA A 300 1.30 12.88 -5.04
N ARG A 301 0.00 13.14 -5.04
CA ARG A 301 -0.57 14.49 -5.21
C ARG A 301 -0.92 15.08 -3.85
N ARG A 302 -0.83 16.41 -3.74
CA ARG A 302 -1.40 17.11 -2.58
C ARG A 302 -2.92 17.07 -2.66
N ALA A 303 -3.59 17.10 -1.51
CA ALA A 303 -5.05 17.17 -1.47
C ALA A 303 -5.61 18.35 -2.28
N SER A 304 -4.94 19.51 -2.23
CA SER A 304 -5.30 20.71 -3.02
C SER A 304 -5.30 20.46 -4.53
N GLU A 305 -4.37 19.66 -5.04
CA GLU A 305 -4.30 19.31 -6.47
C GLU A 305 -5.47 18.38 -6.84
N LEU A 306 -5.74 17.37 -6.01
CA LEU A 306 -6.88 16.47 -6.20
C LEU A 306 -8.22 17.23 -6.17
N HIS A 307 -8.38 18.21 -5.28
CA HIS A 307 -9.56 19.09 -5.25
C HIS A 307 -9.76 19.86 -6.56
N GLN A 308 -8.68 20.41 -7.14
CA GLN A 308 -8.75 21.11 -8.42
C GLN A 308 -9.11 20.16 -9.57
N MET A 309 -8.54 18.95 -9.59
CA MET A 309 -8.84 17.94 -10.60
C MET A 309 -10.30 17.45 -10.50
N LEU A 310 -10.82 17.26 -9.29
CA LEU A 310 -12.22 16.92 -9.04
C LEU A 310 -13.16 18.02 -9.55
N GLN A 311 -12.84 19.28 -9.29
CA GLN A 311 -13.60 20.42 -9.81
C GLN A 311 -13.59 20.43 -11.34
N ALA A 312 -12.42 20.25 -11.97
CA ALA A 312 -12.28 20.18 -13.43
C ALA A 312 -12.98 18.96 -14.04
N ALA A 313 -13.17 17.89 -13.28
CA ALA A 313 -13.95 16.71 -13.67
C ALA A 313 -15.46 16.89 -13.49
N GLY A 314 -15.92 17.97 -12.86
CA GLY A 314 -17.33 18.32 -12.70
C GLY A 314 -17.97 17.89 -11.38
N PHE A 315 -17.17 17.52 -10.35
CA PHE A 315 -17.70 17.30 -9.00
C PHE A 315 -18.06 18.65 -8.35
N ARG A 316 -19.17 18.69 -7.59
CA ARG A 316 -19.71 19.94 -7.03
C ARG A 316 -18.93 20.40 -5.80
N ARG A 317 -18.60 19.45 -4.94
CA ARG A 317 -17.91 19.68 -3.67
C ARG A 317 -16.96 18.53 -3.41
N SER A 318 -15.83 18.84 -2.81
CA SER A 318 -14.94 17.83 -2.25
C SER A 318 -14.38 18.31 -0.91
N ARG A 319 -14.05 17.36 -0.03
CA ARG A 319 -13.49 17.64 1.29
C ARG A 319 -12.55 16.52 1.71
N GLU A 320 -11.53 16.88 2.47
CA GLU A 320 -10.71 15.92 3.19
C GLU A 320 -11.49 15.38 4.40
N VAL A 321 -11.30 14.09 4.70
CA VAL A 321 -11.82 13.42 5.89
C VAL A 321 -10.64 12.92 6.69
N SER A 322 -10.63 13.21 7.99
CA SER A 322 -9.54 12.78 8.87
C SER A 322 -9.53 11.26 8.99
N THR A 323 -8.36 10.68 8.76
CA THR A 323 -8.08 9.26 9.01
C THR A 323 -7.16 9.12 10.21
N ARG A 324 -6.99 7.89 10.69
CA ARG A 324 -6.11 7.59 11.83
C ARG A 324 -4.63 7.68 11.44
N PHE A 325 -4.29 7.29 10.21
CA PHE A 325 -2.93 7.36 9.68
C PHE A 325 -2.88 8.14 8.35
N PRO A 326 -2.97 9.49 8.38
CA PRO A 326 -3.01 10.33 7.17
C PRO A 326 -1.80 10.18 6.23
N ILE A 327 -0.68 9.70 6.76
CA ILE A 327 0.56 9.43 6.01
C ILE A 327 0.42 8.27 5.03
N GLN A 328 -0.46 7.33 5.33
CA GLN A 328 -0.73 6.14 4.54
C GLN A 328 -2.06 6.27 3.80
N THR A 329 -3.04 6.93 4.43
CA THR A 329 -4.42 7.01 3.95
C THR A 329 -4.91 8.46 4.06
N GLY A 330 -4.61 9.29 3.07
CA GLY A 330 -5.38 10.51 2.84
C GLY A 330 -6.75 10.13 2.28
N LEU A 331 -7.83 10.70 2.79
CA LEU A 331 -9.20 10.42 2.33
C LEU A 331 -9.87 11.70 1.84
N ILE A 332 -10.25 11.74 0.57
CA ILE A 332 -11.08 12.78 -0.01
C ILE A 332 -12.44 12.20 -0.37
N VAL A 333 -13.49 12.92 0.00
CA VAL A 333 -14.88 12.61 -0.39
C VAL A 333 -15.38 13.71 -1.32
N ALA A 334 -15.87 13.32 -2.49
CA ALA A 334 -16.40 14.23 -3.50
C ALA A 334 -17.84 13.90 -3.89
N ASP A 335 -18.67 14.93 -4.02
CA ASP A 335 -20.10 14.80 -4.31
C ASP A 335 -20.36 15.09 -5.81
N ALA A 336 -21.10 14.19 -6.47
CA ALA A 336 -21.43 14.25 -7.90
C ALA A 336 -22.53 15.27 -8.26
#